data_AF-A0AA91KEQ7-F1
#
_entry.id   AF-A0AA91KEQ7-F1
#
_cell.length_a   1.000
_cell.length_b   1.000
_cell.length_c   1.000
_cell.angle_alpha   90.00
_cell.angle_beta   90.00
_cell.angle_gamma   90.00
#
_symmetry.space_group_name_H-M   'P 1'
#
loop_
_entity.id
_entity.type
_entity.pdbx_description
1 polymer ?
#
loop_
_entity_poly.entity_id
_entity_poly.type
_entity_poly.pdbx_seq_one_letter_code
_entity_poly.pdbx_strand_id
1 'polypeptide(L)'
;MSPQNVINEKSVLVFSALLALGFAIVGLAVGWIAGSLVIMFDGIYSLISLVLTLLSLGASWYIHSRYARPITRALLTPLVVAIKGAVIMLLVSYSLYEALSSLVEGGRAVNPSLAVLFGIVNVVGCGYGWWMIARKNQAGQSQLVEAESRQWQMDTLLSLAVTLGFLGAWLVAHSPWSDYAVYADPMMMVLMSFYFIKVPFVMVRNALKELAPVTVKWYRTRSMA
;
A
#
# COMPACT_ATOMS: atom_id res chain seq x y z
N MET A 1 -29.78 -6.35 0.36
CA MET A 1 -28.78 -7.40 0.04
C MET A 1 -29.28 -8.72 0.58
N SER A 2 -29.33 -9.78 -0.25
CA SER A 2 -29.72 -11.11 0.22
C SER A 2 -28.60 -11.72 1.10
N PRO A 3 -28.91 -12.61 2.06
CA PRO A 3 -27.91 -13.24 2.92
C PRO A 3 -26.80 -13.98 2.16
N GLN A 4 -27.13 -14.56 1.00
CA GLN A 4 -26.15 -15.24 0.11
C GLN A 4 -25.07 -14.28 -0.41
N ASN A 5 -25.43 -13.03 -0.72
CA ASN A 5 -24.50 -12.04 -1.26
C ASN A 5 -23.46 -11.61 -0.22
N VAL A 6 -23.85 -11.53 1.04
CA VAL A 6 -22.97 -11.14 2.16
C VAL A 6 -21.93 -12.22 2.45
N ILE A 7 -22.29 -13.50 2.33
CA ILE A 7 -21.36 -14.62 2.53
C ILE A 7 -20.33 -14.67 1.39
N ASN A 8 -20.77 -14.51 0.13
CA ASN A 8 -19.88 -14.48 -1.02
C ASN A 8 -18.91 -13.29 -0.99
N GLU A 9 -19.39 -12.11 -0.57
CA GLU A 9 -18.57 -10.90 -0.41
C GLU A 9 -17.45 -11.10 0.61
N LYS A 10 -17.78 -11.60 1.81
CA LYS A 10 -16.77 -11.86 2.85
C LYS A 10 -15.70 -12.84 2.38
N SER A 11 -16.08 -13.92 1.71
CA SER A 11 -15.12 -14.90 1.18
C SER A 11 -14.20 -14.29 0.11
N VAL A 12 -14.70 -13.38 -0.73
CA VAL A 12 -13.88 -12.66 -1.72
C VAL A 12 -12.87 -11.73 -1.04
N LEU A 13 -13.31 -10.97 -0.04
CA LEU A 13 -12.44 -10.06 0.71
C LEU A 13 -11.38 -10.81 1.52
N VAL A 14 -11.74 -11.94 2.15
CA VAL A 14 -10.76 -12.79 2.87
C VAL A 14 -9.75 -13.40 1.91
N PHE A 15 -10.20 -13.90 0.75
CA PHE A 15 -9.29 -14.39 -0.29
C PHE A 15 -8.32 -13.30 -0.75
N SER A 16 -8.84 -12.09 -1.00
CA SER A 16 -8.03 -10.92 -1.36
C SER A 16 -6.95 -10.62 -0.31
N ALA A 17 -7.35 -10.54 0.96
CA ALA A 17 -6.45 -10.25 2.06
C ALA A 17 -5.35 -11.32 2.24
N LEU A 18 -5.69 -12.60 2.08
CA LEU A 18 -4.73 -13.70 2.14
C LEU A 18 -3.75 -13.67 0.96
N LEU A 19 -4.25 -13.37 -0.24
CA LEU A 19 -3.41 -13.25 -1.43
C LEU A 19 -2.41 -12.09 -1.29
N ALA A 20 -2.89 -10.92 -0.86
CA ALA A 20 -2.04 -9.76 -0.59
C ALA A 20 -1.00 -10.03 0.51
N LEU A 21 -1.39 -10.71 1.59
CA LEU A 21 -0.45 -11.11 2.65
C LEU A 21 0.62 -12.08 2.14
N GLY A 22 0.25 -13.03 1.28
CA GLY A 22 1.20 -13.93 0.63
C GLY A 22 2.22 -13.17 -0.21
N PHE A 23 1.77 -12.25 -1.07
CA PHE A 23 2.66 -11.40 -1.86
C PHE A 23 3.56 -10.51 -1.00
N ALA A 24 3.03 -9.97 0.10
CA ALA A 24 3.83 -9.15 1.01
C ALA A 24 4.99 -9.95 1.63
N ILE A 25 4.74 -11.18 2.11
CA ILE A 25 5.77 -12.03 2.72
C ILE A 25 6.81 -12.47 1.70
N VAL A 26 6.35 -12.94 0.52
CA VAL A 26 7.26 -13.36 -0.55
C VAL A 26 8.07 -12.18 -1.06
N GLY A 27 7.44 -11.01 -1.24
CA GLY A 27 8.10 -9.77 -1.64
C GLY A 27 9.17 -9.34 -0.65
N LEU A 28 8.94 -9.45 0.65
CA LEU A 28 9.99 -9.17 1.65
C LEU A 28 11.19 -10.12 1.54
N ALA A 29 10.92 -11.42 1.45
CA ALA A 29 11.97 -12.43 1.34
C ALA A 29 12.78 -12.23 0.06
N VAL A 30 12.11 -12.04 -1.07
CA VAL A 30 12.73 -11.80 -2.37
C VAL A 30 13.46 -10.46 -2.38
N GLY A 31 12.87 -9.38 -1.87
CA GLY A 31 13.49 -8.06 -1.83
C GLY A 31 14.80 -8.07 -1.02
N TRP A 32 14.81 -8.80 0.09
CA TRP A 32 16.01 -9.02 0.88
C TRP A 32 17.07 -9.81 0.12
N ILE A 33 16.71 -10.94 -0.49
CA ILE A 33 17.64 -11.82 -1.24
C ILE A 33 18.16 -11.12 -2.52
N ALA A 34 17.29 -10.40 -3.22
CA ALA A 34 17.62 -9.66 -4.43
C ALA A 34 18.48 -8.42 -4.15
N GLY A 35 18.42 -7.90 -2.92
CA GLY A 35 18.92 -6.59 -2.58
C GLY A 35 18.12 -5.46 -3.24
N SER A 36 16.81 -5.61 -3.47
CA SER A 36 15.99 -4.57 -4.14
C SER A 36 15.22 -3.69 -3.13
N LEU A 37 15.40 -2.37 -3.22
CA LEU A 37 14.61 -1.40 -2.44
C LEU A 37 13.16 -1.40 -2.89
N VAL A 38 12.89 -1.47 -4.19
CA VAL A 38 11.51 -1.39 -4.73
C VAL A 38 10.68 -2.60 -4.30
N ILE A 39 11.23 -3.81 -4.43
CA ILE A 39 10.52 -5.05 -4.04
C ILE A 39 10.33 -5.09 -2.52
N MET A 40 11.35 -4.71 -1.75
CA MET A 40 11.25 -4.67 -0.30
C MET A 40 10.23 -3.61 0.17
N PHE A 41 10.21 -2.44 -0.47
CA PHE A 41 9.21 -1.40 -0.20
C PHE A 41 7.78 -1.89 -0.42
N ASP A 42 7.50 -2.58 -1.54
CA ASP A 42 6.18 -3.13 -1.84
C ASP A 42 5.71 -4.13 -0.77
N GLY A 43 6.61 -5.01 -0.33
CA GLY A 43 6.34 -5.98 0.74
C GLY A 43 6.08 -5.31 2.10
N ILE A 44 6.94 -4.36 2.52
CA ILE A 44 6.78 -3.63 3.79
C ILE A 44 5.50 -2.80 3.76
N TYR A 45 5.25 -2.08 2.66
CA TYR A 45 4.07 -1.24 2.47
C TYR A 45 2.80 -2.06 2.63
N SER A 46 2.74 -3.24 2.01
CA SER A 46 1.59 -4.14 2.09
C SER A 46 1.33 -4.64 3.51
N LEU A 47 2.36 -5.08 4.25
CA LEU A 47 2.20 -5.49 5.65
C LEU A 47 1.75 -4.35 6.56
N ILE A 48 2.38 -3.18 6.42
CA ILE A 48 2.02 -1.99 7.21
C ILE A 48 0.57 -1.57 6.89
N SER A 49 0.20 -1.56 5.61
CA SER A 49 -1.16 -1.23 5.18
C SER A 49 -2.19 -2.22 5.74
N LEU A 50 -1.87 -3.51 5.80
CA LEU A 50 -2.71 -4.54 6.42
C LEU A 50 -2.93 -4.26 7.91
N VAL A 51 -1.85 -4.02 8.66
CA VAL A 51 -1.92 -3.69 10.10
C VAL A 51 -2.74 -2.41 10.34
N LEU A 52 -2.51 -1.37 9.55
CA LEU A 52 -3.26 -0.11 9.64
C LEU A 52 -4.73 -0.28 9.28
N THR A 53 -5.04 -1.20 8.36
CA THR A 53 -6.42 -1.56 8.01
C THR A 53 -7.10 -2.34 9.13
N LEU A 54 -6.42 -3.26 9.79
CA LEU A 54 -6.92 -3.92 11.01
C LEU A 54 -7.16 -2.91 12.14
N LEU A 55 -6.26 -1.96 12.33
CA LEU A 55 -6.44 -0.86 13.27
C LEU A 55 -7.69 -0.03 12.93
N SER A 56 -7.90 0.25 11.65
CA SER A 56 -9.08 0.98 11.16
C SER A 56 -10.37 0.19 11.39
N LEU A 57 -10.34 -1.13 11.21
CA LEU A 57 -11.47 -2.02 11.48
C LEU A 57 -11.81 -2.05 12.97
N GLY A 58 -10.80 -2.16 13.85
CA GLY A 58 -10.99 -2.13 15.29
C GLY A 58 -11.56 -0.80 15.77
N ALA A 59 -11.07 0.31 15.24
CA ALA A 59 -11.63 1.64 15.51
C ALA A 59 -13.08 1.76 15.01
N SER A 60 -13.38 1.26 13.81
CA SER A 60 -14.75 1.24 13.27
C SER A 60 -15.70 0.44 14.16
N TRP A 61 -15.28 -0.73 14.63
CA TRP A 61 -16.07 -1.56 15.55
C TRP A 61 -16.39 -0.80 16.86
N TYR A 62 -15.39 -0.11 17.44
CA TYR A 62 -15.60 0.71 18.62
C TYR A 62 -16.57 1.88 18.37
N ILE A 63 -16.44 2.57 17.24
CA ILE A 63 -17.32 3.70 16.85
C ILE A 63 -18.79 3.28 16.74
N HIS A 64 -19.04 2.08 16.22
CA HIS A 64 -20.40 1.53 16.07
C HIS A 64 -20.97 0.91 17.34
N SER A 65 -20.15 0.76 18.38
CA SER A 65 -20.61 0.29 19.69
C SER A 65 -21.53 1.30 20.39
N ARG A 66 -22.48 0.80 21.18
CA ARG A 66 -23.39 1.64 22.00
C ARG A 66 -22.65 2.51 23.01
N TYR A 67 -21.42 2.16 23.38
CA TYR A 67 -20.62 2.88 24.36
C TYR A 67 -19.88 4.11 23.80
N ALA A 68 -19.75 4.24 22.47
CA ALA A 68 -19.00 5.33 21.87
C ALA A 68 -19.82 6.64 21.85
N ARG A 69 -19.38 7.64 22.64
CA ARG A 69 -19.96 8.98 22.64
C ARG A 69 -19.77 9.67 21.28
N PRO A 70 -20.70 10.54 20.83
CA PRO A 70 -20.61 11.23 19.54
C PRO A 70 -19.28 11.97 19.32
N ILE A 71 -18.74 12.58 20.38
CA ILE A 71 -17.45 13.29 20.31
C ILE A 71 -16.26 12.35 20.09
N THR A 72 -16.29 11.15 20.69
CA THR A 72 -15.26 10.13 20.51
C THR A 72 -15.28 9.59 19.08
N ARG A 73 -16.47 9.45 18.48
CA ARG A 73 -16.62 9.03 17.08
C ARG A 73 -16.01 10.06 16.11
N ALA A 74 -16.28 11.34 16.38
CA ALA A 74 -15.76 12.46 15.58
C ALA A 74 -14.24 12.64 15.71
N LEU A 75 -13.63 12.28 16.84
CA LEU A 75 -12.17 12.33 17.04
C LEU A 75 -11.45 11.10 16.49
N LEU A 76 -12.01 9.89 16.69
CA LEU A 76 -11.31 8.64 16.37
C LEU A 76 -11.16 8.43 14.85
N THR A 77 -12.16 8.79 14.06
CA THR A 77 -12.13 8.63 12.60
C THR A 77 -10.95 9.38 11.95
N PRO A 78 -10.82 10.72 12.10
CA PRO A 78 -9.69 11.43 11.53
C PRO A 78 -8.36 11.08 12.24
N LEU A 79 -8.37 10.71 13.53
CA LEU A 79 -7.14 10.26 14.21
C LEU A 79 -6.54 9.01 13.56
N VAL A 80 -7.37 8.00 13.26
CA VAL A 80 -6.92 6.77 12.59
C VAL A 80 -6.39 7.06 11.20
N VAL A 81 -7.06 7.95 10.45
CA VAL A 81 -6.60 8.38 9.12
C VAL A 81 -5.28 9.13 9.21
N ALA A 82 -5.10 10.01 10.21
CA ALA A 82 -3.85 10.71 10.47
C ALA A 82 -2.71 9.74 10.77
N ILE A 83 -2.93 8.75 11.64
CA ILE A 83 -1.93 7.72 11.96
C ILE A 83 -1.58 6.92 10.70
N LYS A 84 -2.58 6.45 9.94
CA LYS A 84 -2.35 5.69 8.71
C LYS A 84 -1.51 6.50 7.71
N GLY A 85 -1.88 7.75 7.49
CA GLY A 85 -1.14 8.66 6.63
C GLY A 85 0.29 8.91 7.12
N ALA A 86 0.49 9.16 8.42
CA ALA A 86 1.80 9.45 8.98
C ALA A 86 2.75 8.26 8.88
N VAL A 87 2.29 7.04 9.18
CA VAL A 87 3.10 5.82 9.07
C VAL A 87 3.51 5.57 7.62
N ILE A 88 2.58 5.68 6.67
CA ILE A 88 2.90 5.52 5.24
C ILE A 88 3.86 6.62 4.76
N MET A 89 3.67 7.86 5.21
CA MET A 89 4.56 8.97 4.87
C MET A 89 5.99 8.72 5.36
N LEU A 90 6.15 8.22 6.59
CA LEU A 90 7.46 7.87 7.16
C LEU A 90 8.13 6.76 6.34
N LEU A 91 7.38 5.71 5.99
CA LEU A 91 7.90 4.62 5.15
C LEU A 91 8.40 5.13 3.79
N VAL A 92 7.60 5.94 3.10
CA VAL A 92 7.96 6.51 1.80
C VAL A 92 9.18 7.42 1.92
N SER A 93 9.22 8.27 2.96
CA SER A 93 10.33 9.20 3.18
C SER A 93 11.64 8.49 3.50
N TYR A 94 11.59 7.43 4.32
CA TYR A 94 12.74 6.59 4.61
C TYR A 94 13.25 5.85 3.37
N SER A 95 12.33 5.30 2.57
CA SER A 95 12.68 4.58 1.34
C SER A 95 13.26 5.52 0.27
N LEU A 96 12.75 6.75 0.19
CA LEU A 96 13.33 7.80 -0.65
C LEU A 96 14.74 8.18 -0.18
N TYR A 97 14.94 8.32 1.13
CA TYR A 97 16.26 8.59 1.70
C TYR A 97 17.25 7.48 1.35
N GLU A 98 16.89 6.21 1.56
CA GLU A 98 17.72 5.05 1.18
C GLU A 98 18.05 5.04 -0.32
N ALA A 99 17.07 5.34 -1.19
CA ALA A 99 17.29 5.38 -2.62
C ALA A 99 18.23 6.53 -3.05
N LEU A 100 18.09 7.71 -2.44
CA LEU A 100 18.97 8.85 -2.71
C LEU A 100 20.40 8.59 -2.20
N SER A 101 20.54 8.03 -0.99
CA SER A 101 21.85 7.64 -0.44
C SER A 101 22.52 6.63 -1.36
N SER A 102 21.79 5.60 -1.79
CA SER A 102 22.33 4.60 -2.72
C SER A 102 22.75 5.20 -4.06
N LEU A 103 22.03 6.18 -4.60
CA LEU A 103 22.45 6.87 -5.84
C LEU A 103 23.78 7.60 -5.67
N VAL A 104 23.99 8.25 -4.52
CA VAL A 104 25.23 8.98 -4.20
C VAL A 104 26.40 8.04 -3.93
N GLU A 105 26.14 6.87 -3.33
CA GLU A 105 27.15 5.85 -3.01
C GLU A 105 27.60 5.01 -4.21
N GLY A 106 27.07 5.27 -5.42
CA GLY A 106 27.44 4.56 -6.65
C GLY A 106 26.44 3.52 -7.13
N GLY A 107 25.23 3.51 -6.56
CA GLY A 107 24.11 2.65 -6.94
C GLY A 107 23.91 1.48 -5.97
N ARG A 108 22.99 0.58 -6.32
CA ARG A 108 22.67 -0.63 -5.55
C ARG A 108 22.79 -1.85 -6.45
N ALA A 109 23.66 -2.78 -6.08
CA ALA A 109 23.69 -4.07 -6.74
C ALA A 109 22.39 -4.83 -6.45
N VAL A 110 21.59 -5.04 -7.48
CA VAL A 110 20.36 -5.85 -7.43
C VAL A 110 20.56 -7.04 -8.35
N ASN A 111 20.09 -8.22 -7.94
CA ASN A 111 20.03 -9.37 -8.84
C ASN A 111 18.87 -9.19 -9.84
N PRO A 112 19.13 -8.80 -11.11
CA PRO A 112 18.06 -8.41 -12.02
C PRO A 112 17.25 -9.63 -12.46
N SER A 113 17.88 -10.80 -12.56
CA SER A 113 17.20 -12.05 -12.94
C SER A 113 16.17 -12.47 -11.90
N LEU A 114 16.53 -12.39 -10.61
CA LEU A 114 15.61 -12.68 -9.51
C LEU A 114 14.48 -11.64 -9.43
N ALA A 115 14.81 -10.36 -9.63
CA ALA A 115 13.84 -9.27 -9.62
C ALA A 115 12.82 -9.37 -10.76
N VAL A 116 13.27 -9.70 -11.99
CA VAL A 116 12.38 -9.94 -13.15
C VAL A 116 11.50 -11.16 -12.92
N LEU A 117 12.07 -12.28 -12.43
CA LEU A 117 11.30 -13.50 -12.15
C LEU A 117 10.18 -13.22 -11.15
N PHE A 118 10.50 -12.53 -10.06
CA PHE A 118 9.51 -12.13 -9.07
C PHE A 118 8.49 -11.14 -9.65
N GLY A 119 8.94 -10.15 -10.43
CA GLY A 119 8.06 -9.20 -11.10
C GLY A 119 7.02 -9.89 -11.99
N ILE A 120 7.42 -10.87 -12.80
CA ILE A 120 6.50 -11.67 -13.62
C ILE A 120 5.49 -12.41 -12.75
N VAL A 121 5.94 -13.06 -11.66
CA VAL A 121 5.05 -13.76 -10.72
C VAL A 121 4.07 -12.77 -10.07
N ASN A 122 4.52 -11.57 -9.71
CA ASN A 122 3.69 -10.54 -9.10
C ASN A 122 2.64 -10.01 -10.09
N VAL A 123 3.02 -9.73 -11.34
CA VAL A 123 2.09 -9.29 -12.40
C VAL A 123 1.03 -10.34 -12.67
N VAL A 124 1.42 -11.61 -12.81
CA VAL A 124 0.47 -12.72 -13.05
C VAL A 124 -0.44 -12.91 -11.84
N GLY A 125 0.13 -12.85 -10.64
CA GLY A 125 -0.59 -12.94 -9.38
C GLY A 125 -1.64 -11.86 -9.19
N CYS A 126 -1.23 -10.60 -9.35
CA CYS A 126 -2.11 -9.45 -9.26
C CYS A 126 -3.18 -9.45 -10.36
N GLY A 127 -2.80 -9.81 -11.59
CA GLY A 127 -3.74 -9.93 -12.71
C GLY A 127 -4.78 -11.04 -12.49
N TYR A 128 -4.36 -12.18 -11.92
CA TYR A 128 -5.28 -13.26 -11.55
C TYR A 128 -6.23 -12.83 -10.43
N GLY A 129 -5.72 -12.16 -9.39
CA GLY A 129 -6.52 -11.59 -8.29
C GLY A 129 -7.57 -10.61 -8.82
N TRP A 130 -7.14 -9.66 -9.66
CA TRP A 130 -8.04 -8.71 -10.33
C TRP A 130 -9.12 -9.42 -11.15
N TRP A 131 -8.76 -10.36 -12.03
CA TRP A 131 -9.71 -11.08 -12.87
C TRP A 131 -10.73 -11.88 -12.05
N MET A 132 -10.28 -12.57 -11.00
CA MET A 132 -11.15 -13.34 -10.10
C MET A 132 -12.16 -12.44 -9.38
N ILE A 133 -11.71 -11.32 -8.83
CA ILE A 133 -12.57 -10.38 -8.09
C ILE A 133 -13.53 -9.67 -9.06
N ALA A 134 -13.04 -9.21 -10.21
CA ALA A 134 -13.85 -8.57 -11.24
C ALA A 134 -14.95 -9.51 -11.78
N ARG A 135 -14.61 -10.79 -12.01
CA ARG A 135 -15.59 -11.80 -12.45
C ARG A 135 -16.66 -12.07 -11.39
N LYS A 136 -16.31 -11.99 -10.10
CA LYS A 136 -17.28 -12.15 -8.99
C LYS A 136 -18.10 -10.88 -8.74
N ASN A 137 -17.71 -9.73 -9.30
CA ASN A 137 -18.46 -8.47 -9.22
C ASN A 137 -19.53 -8.30 -10.33
N GLN A 138 -19.97 -9.40 -10.97
CA GLN A 138 -20.83 -9.38 -12.18
C GLN A 138 -22.23 -8.74 -12.03
N ALA A 139 -22.56 -8.10 -10.91
CA ALA A 139 -23.83 -7.41 -10.73
C ALA A 139 -23.72 -6.03 -10.04
N GLY A 140 -22.51 -5.49 -9.80
CA GLY A 140 -22.34 -4.17 -9.15
C GLY A 140 -22.97 -4.10 -7.76
N GLN A 141 -23.10 -5.24 -7.08
CA GLN A 141 -23.88 -5.36 -5.85
C GLN A 141 -23.11 -4.96 -4.59
N SER A 142 -21.77 -4.86 -4.65
CA SER A 142 -20.94 -4.42 -3.51
C SER A 142 -19.91 -3.37 -3.93
N GLN A 143 -19.99 -2.20 -3.27
CA GLN A 143 -19.02 -1.13 -3.40
C GLN A 143 -17.64 -1.53 -2.83
N LEU A 144 -17.61 -2.46 -1.86
CA LEU A 144 -16.36 -2.96 -1.28
C LEU A 144 -15.62 -3.87 -2.26
N VAL A 145 -16.33 -4.78 -2.93
CA VAL A 145 -15.74 -5.67 -3.95
C VAL A 145 -15.28 -4.86 -5.16
N GLU A 146 -16.02 -3.82 -5.55
CA GLU A 146 -15.59 -2.90 -6.62
C GLU A 146 -14.32 -2.14 -6.22
N ALA A 147 -14.27 -1.59 -5.01
CA ALA A 147 -13.07 -0.90 -4.50
C ALA A 147 -11.85 -1.83 -4.49
N GLU A 148 -12.02 -3.07 -4.02
CA GLU A 148 -10.98 -4.09 -4.01
C GLU A 148 -10.52 -4.44 -5.44
N SER A 149 -11.47 -4.63 -6.36
CA SER A 149 -11.14 -4.90 -7.77
C SER A 149 -10.32 -3.77 -8.40
N ARG A 150 -10.65 -2.50 -8.10
CA ARG A 150 -9.87 -1.36 -8.60
C ARG A 150 -8.48 -1.29 -7.96
N GLN A 151 -8.36 -1.69 -6.70
CA GLN A 151 -7.07 -1.79 -6.02
C GLN A 151 -6.17 -2.82 -6.72
N TRP A 152 -6.65 -4.04 -6.94
CA TRP A 152 -5.88 -5.06 -7.67
C TRP A 152 -5.52 -4.66 -9.10
N GLN A 153 -6.38 -3.89 -9.77
CA GLN A 153 -6.06 -3.33 -11.08
C GLN A 153 -4.86 -2.36 -11.01
N MET A 154 -4.85 -1.47 -10.02
CA MET A 154 -3.74 -0.55 -9.78
C MET A 154 -2.46 -1.29 -9.39
N ASP A 155 -2.57 -2.31 -8.53
CA ASP A 155 -1.44 -3.14 -8.10
C ASP A 155 -0.84 -3.92 -9.28
N THR A 156 -1.69 -4.41 -10.20
CA THR A 156 -1.25 -5.06 -11.44
C THR A 156 -0.49 -4.08 -12.34
N LEU A 157 -1.00 -2.86 -12.52
CA LEU A 157 -0.37 -1.84 -13.35
C LEU A 157 0.97 -1.40 -12.78
N LEU A 158 1.04 -1.18 -11.46
CA LEU A 158 2.28 -0.85 -10.75
C LEU A 158 3.30 -1.99 -10.85
N SER A 159 2.86 -3.23 -10.61
CA SER A 159 3.72 -4.42 -10.75
C SER A 159 4.27 -4.55 -12.17
N LEU A 160 3.46 -4.24 -13.19
CA LEU A 160 3.90 -4.26 -14.58
C LEU A 160 4.96 -3.19 -14.85
N ALA A 161 4.74 -1.95 -14.38
CA ALA A 161 5.71 -0.87 -14.53
C ALA A 161 7.07 -1.21 -13.87
N VAL A 162 7.03 -1.74 -12.65
CA VAL A 162 8.23 -2.19 -11.92
C VAL A 162 8.92 -3.35 -12.64
N THR A 163 8.15 -4.32 -13.13
CA THR A 163 8.70 -5.47 -13.88
C THR A 163 9.38 -5.03 -15.17
N LEU A 164 8.79 -4.08 -15.90
CA LEU A 164 9.40 -3.50 -17.10
C LEU A 164 10.70 -2.73 -16.76
N GLY A 165 10.74 -2.03 -15.62
CA GLY A 165 11.95 -1.38 -15.13
C GLY A 165 13.08 -2.38 -14.81
N PHE A 166 12.76 -3.49 -14.13
CA PHE A 166 13.73 -4.56 -13.90
C PHE A 166 14.11 -5.32 -15.16
N LEU A 167 13.20 -5.47 -16.12
CA LEU A 167 13.52 -6.06 -17.42
C LEU A 167 14.52 -5.17 -18.18
N GLY A 168 14.32 -3.86 -18.14
CA GLY A 168 15.30 -2.89 -18.63
C GLY A 168 16.65 -3.02 -17.93
N ALA A 169 16.65 -3.12 -16.59
CA ALA A 169 17.87 -3.32 -15.82
C ALA A 169 18.60 -4.63 -16.18
N TRP A 170 17.84 -5.71 -16.42
CA TRP A 170 18.37 -7.01 -16.85
C TRP A 170 19.00 -6.94 -18.25
N LEU A 171 18.37 -6.22 -19.20
CA LEU A 171 18.94 -6.00 -20.53
C LEU A 171 20.22 -5.17 -20.46
N VAL A 172 20.24 -4.10 -19.65
CA VAL A 172 21.44 -3.27 -19.43
C VAL A 172 22.56 -4.10 -18.81
N ALA A 173 22.26 -4.97 -17.84
CA ALA A 173 23.22 -5.86 -17.20
C ALA A 173 23.88 -6.86 -18.16
N HIS A 174 23.20 -7.26 -19.25
CA HIS A 174 23.75 -8.14 -20.30
C HIS A 174 24.37 -7.37 -21.48
N SER A 175 24.46 -6.05 -21.38
CA SER A 175 25.03 -5.18 -22.40
C SER A 175 26.40 -4.64 -21.95
N PRO A 176 27.16 -3.97 -22.82
CA PRO A 176 28.39 -3.27 -22.45
C PRO A 176 28.20 -2.16 -21.38
N TRP A 177 26.96 -1.79 -21.09
CA TRP A 177 26.57 -0.75 -20.14
C TRP A 177 26.22 -1.31 -18.75
N SER A 178 26.71 -2.51 -18.41
CA SER A 178 26.37 -3.23 -17.18
C SER A 178 26.55 -2.40 -15.90
N ASP A 179 27.52 -1.48 -15.91
CA ASP A 179 27.81 -0.57 -14.79
C ASP A 179 26.64 0.35 -14.45
N TYR A 180 25.71 0.58 -15.37
CA TYR A 180 24.53 1.41 -15.13
C TYR A 180 23.34 0.64 -14.52
N ALA A 181 23.36 -0.70 -14.54
CA ALA A 181 22.25 -1.51 -14.04
C ALA A 181 22.00 -1.31 -12.53
N VAL A 182 23.04 -0.95 -11.77
CA VAL A 182 22.98 -0.68 -10.32
C VAL A 182 22.13 0.54 -9.96
N TYR A 183 21.86 1.44 -10.92
CA TYR A 183 21.04 2.63 -10.68
C TYR A 183 19.55 2.40 -10.91
N ALA A 184 19.17 1.29 -11.56
CA ALA A 184 17.78 1.07 -11.97
C ALA A 184 16.83 0.99 -10.76
N ASP A 185 17.18 0.22 -9.74
CA ASP A 185 16.34 0.03 -8.54
C ASP A 185 16.20 1.31 -7.70
N PRO A 186 17.30 2.03 -7.33
CA PRO A 186 17.18 3.32 -6.66
C PRO A 186 16.39 4.36 -7.47
N MET A 187 16.58 4.42 -8.80
CA MET A 187 15.87 5.37 -9.66
C MET A 187 14.36 5.10 -9.66
N MET A 188 13.96 3.82 -9.78
CA MET A 188 12.56 3.42 -9.68
C MET A 188 11.97 3.79 -8.31
N MET A 189 12.71 3.55 -7.22
CA MET A 189 12.27 3.89 -5.87
C MET A 189 12.09 5.40 -5.67
N VAL A 190 12.98 6.22 -6.25
CA VAL A 190 12.85 7.69 -6.24
C VAL A 190 11.57 8.11 -6.97
N LEU A 191 11.36 7.62 -8.19
CA LEU A 191 10.17 7.96 -8.99
C LEU A 191 8.87 7.56 -8.29
N MET A 192 8.82 6.34 -7.75
CA MET A 192 7.67 5.83 -6.99
C MET A 192 7.42 6.65 -5.73
N SER A 193 8.47 7.00 -4.99
CA SER A 193 8.34 7.80 -3.76
C SER A 193 7.74 9.17 -4.02
N PHE A 194 8.22 9.89 -5.06
CA PHE A 194 7.67 11.20 -5.43
C PHE A 194 6.22 11.12 -5.89
N TYR A 195 5.84 10.04 -6.56
CA TYR A 195 4.46 9.79 -6.95
C TYR A 195 3.58 9.50 -5.72
N PHE A 196 4.03 8.61 -4.82
CA PHE A 196 3.23 8.14 -3.68
C PHE A 196 3.14 9.13 -2.54
N ILE A 197 4.15 9.96 -2.27
CA ILE A 197 4.17 10.85 -1.09
C ILE A 197 2.99 11.82 -1.03
N LYS A 198 2.39 12.16 -2.18
CA LYS A 198 1.20 13.01 -2.28
C LYS A 198 0.00 12.41 -1.55
N VAL A 199 -0.19 11.09 -1.65
CA VAL A 199 -1.34 10.39 -1.08
C VAL A 199 -1.37 10.49 0.46
N PRO A 200 -0.35 10.03 1.20
CA PRO A 200 -0.36 10.14 2.66
C PRO A 200 -0.28 11.59 3.13
N PHE A 201 0.34 12.50 2.36
CA PHE A 201 0.34 13.93 2.68
C PHE A 201 -1.07 14.52 2.71
N VAL A 202 -1.88 14.23 1.69
CA VAL A 202 -3.27 14.67 1.66
C VAL A 202 -4.07 14.02 2.79
N MET A 203 -3.85 12.73 3.08
CA MET A 203 -4.51 12.03 4.19
C MET A 203 -4.24 12.72 5.53
N VAL A 204 -2.97 12.97 5.87
CA VAL A 204 -2.59 13.64 7.11
C VAL A 204 -3.16 15.06 7.16
N ARG A 205 -3.01 15.84 6.08
CA ARG A 205 -3.49 17.22 6.02
C ARG A 205 -5.00 17.30 6.25
N ASN A 206 -5.78 16.44 5.60
CA ASN A 206 -7.24 16.45 5.72
C ASN A 206 -7.67 15.98 7.11
N ALA A 207 -7.04 14.93 7.65
CA ALA A 207 -7.30 14.46 9.00
C ALA A 207 -7.02 15.53 10.08
N LEU A 208 -5.91 16.28 9.96
CA LEU A 208 -5.61 17.39 10.87
C LEU A 208 -6.64 18.52 10.77
N LYS A 209 -7.10 18.85 9.55
CA LYS A 209 -8.16 19.84 9.33
C LYS A 209 -9.50 19.42 9.97
N GLU A 210 -9.82 18.13 9.98
CA GLU A 210 -11.01 17.60 10.64
C GLU A 210 -10.87 17.57 12.17
N LEU A 211 -9.67 17.30 12.69
CA LEU A 211 -9.40 17.26 14.14
C LEU A 211 -9.46 18.64 14.80
N ALA A 212 -8.97 19.68 14.13
CA ALA A 212 -8.90 21.04 14.68
C ALA A 212 -10.24 21.56 15.23
N PRO A 213 -11.36 21.59 14.48
CA PRO A 213 -12.63 22.11 14.97
C PRO A 213 -13.28 21.24 16.06
N VAL A 214 -13.09 19.91 16.00
CA VAL A 214 -13.63 18.98 16.99
C VAL A 214 -12.95 19.19 18.36
N THR A 215 -11.64 19.43 18.34
CA THR A 215 -10.83 19.69 19.55
C THR A 215 -11.24 21.01 20.22
N VAL A 216 -11.46 22.08 19.44
CA VAL A 216 -11.93 23.37 19.97
C VAL A 216 -13.31 23.26 20.62
N LYS A 217 -14.24 22.52 19.99
CA LYS A 217 -15.58 22.27 20.54
C LYS A 217 -15.51 21.49 21.85
N TRP A 218 -14.63 20.48 21.94
CA TRP A 218 -14.42 19.70 23.15
C TRP A 218 -13.89 20.56 24.31
N TYR A 219 -12.87 21.41 24.06
CA TYR A 219 -12.32 22.30 25.08
C TYR A 219 -13.37 23.25 25.65
N ARG A 220 -14.20 23.83 24.78
CA ARG A 220 -15.28 24.75 25.18
C ARG A 220 -16.39 24.06 25.97
N THR A 221 -16.68 22.79 25.68
CA THR A 221 -17.70 22.03 26.41
C THR A 221 -17.19 21.59 27.80
N ARG A 222 -15.88 21.35 27.93
CA ARG A 222 -15.24 20.96 29.20
C ARG A 222 -14.93 22.16 30.11
N SER A 223 -14.74 23.37 29.58
CA SER A 223 -14.60 24.57 30.41
C SER A 223 -15.93 25.13 30.93
N MET A 224 -17.06 24.56 30.49
CA MET A 224 -18.42 24.94 30.92
C MET A 224 -19.07 23.90 31.85
N ALA A 225 -18.38 22.79 32.14
CA ALA A 225 -18.82 21.71 33.03
C ALA A 225 -17.90 21.65 34.26
#